data_AF-A0A844F7G0-F1
#
_entry.id   AF-A0A844F7G0-F1
#
_cell.length_a   1.000
_cell.length_b   1.000
_cell.length_c   1.000
_cell.angle_alpha   90.00
_cell.angle_beta   90.00
_cell.angle_gamma   90.00
#
_symmetry.space_group_name_H-M   'P 1'
#
loop_
_entity.id
_entity.type
_entity.pdbx_description
1 polymer ?
#
loop_
_entity_poly.entity_id
_entity_poly.type
_entity_poly.pdbx_seq_one_letter_code
_entity_poly.pdbx_strand_id
1 'polypeptide(L)' 'MRKGELLLHSDQGAQYTSKAFVEYCESVHVTQSMSKAGCPYDNAPMERYFNSLTQ' A
#
# COMPACT_ATOMS: atom_id res chain seq x y z
N MET A 1 -5.76 -0.18 16.64
CA MET A 1 -6.01 -1.14 15.54
C MET A 1 -6.77 -2.32 16.13
N ARG A 2 -7.94 -2.68 15.58
CA ARG A 2 -8.69 -3.85 16.08
C ARG A 2 -7.98 -5.12 15.60
N LYS A 3 -7.89 -6.10 16.49
CA LYS A 3 -7.24 -7.40 16.22
C LYS A 3 -8.12 -8.16 15.21
N GLY A 4 -7.69 -8.26 13.95
CA GLY A 4 -8.42 -8.98 12.89
C GLY A 4 -8.76 -8.18 11.62
N GLU A 5 -8.53 -6.86 11.59
CA GLU A 5 -8.65 -6.09 10.35
C GLU A 5 -7.38 -6.21 9.49
N LEU A 6 -7.54 -6.58 8.23
CA LEU A 6 -6.45 -6.61 7.26
C LEU A 6 -6.12 -5.18 6.83
N LEU A 7 -4.88 -4.76 7.07
CA LEU A 7 -4.36 -3.46 6.65
C LEU A 7 -3.45 -3.63 5.44
N LEU A 8 -3.77 -2.98 4.33
CA LEU A 8 -2.91 -2.85 3.18
C LEU A 8 -2.19 -1.51 3.25
N HIS A 9 -0.87 -1.54 3.49
CA HIS A 9 -0.03 -0.33 3.41
C HIS A 9 0.66 -0.27 2.04
N SER A 10 0.43 0.80 1.28
CA SER A 10 0.98 0.99 -0.07
C SER A 10 1.52 2.41 -0.27
N ASP A 11 2.21 2.63 -1.39
CA ASP A 11 2.46 3.99 -1.87
C ASP A 11 1.20 4.62 -2.50
N GLN A 12 1.34 5.86 -2.98
CA GLN A 12 0.30 6.58 -3.72
C GLN A 12 0.33 6.29 -5.23
N GLY A 13 0.88 5.15 -5.65
CA GLY A 13 0.91 4.74 -7.05
C GLY A 13 -0.49 4.68 -7.66
N ALA A 14 -0.58 4.90 -8.97
CA ALA A 14 -1.86 4.91 -9.71
C ALA A 14 -2.65 3.60 -9.56
N GLN A 15 -1.96 2.48 -9.33
CA GLN A 15 -2.58 1.17 -9.09
C GLN A 15 -3.41 1.17 -7.79
N TYR A 16 -2.83 1.68 -6.71
CA TYR A 16 -3.44 1.69 -5.37
C TYR A 16 -4.42 2.85 -5.17
N THR A 17 -4.26 3.94 -5.91
CA THR A 17 -5.18 5.10 -5.87
C THR A 17 -6.34 5.00 -6.85
N SER A 18 -6.37 3.95 -7.69
CA SER A 18 -7.47 3.75 -8.65
C SER A 18 -8.79 3.46 -7.93
N LYS A 19 -9.88 4.03 -8.45
CA LYS A 19 -11.23 3.83 -7.90
C LYS A 19 -11.61 2.35 -7.82
N ALA A 20 -11.31 1.58 -8.86
CA ALA A 20 -11.61 0.15 -8.91
C ALA A 20 -10.89 -0.63 -7.81
N PHE A 21 -9.64 -0.28 -7.50
CA PHE A 21 -8.87 -0.92 -6.43
C PHE A 21 -9.38 -0.54 -5.05
N VAL A 22 -9.80 0.72 -4.87
CA VAL A 22 -10.42 1.19 -3.62
C VAL A 22 -11.73 0.45 -3.36
N GLU A 23 -12.61 0.38 -4.34
CA GLU A 23 -13.89 -0.33 -4.25
C GLU A 23 -13.67 -1.83 -3.97
N TYR A 24 -12.65 -2.43 -4.59
CA TYR A 24 -12.27 -3.80 -4.29
C TYR A 24 -11.87 -3.98 -2.81
N CYS A 25 -10.97 -3.14 -2.29
CA CYS A 25 -10.52 -3.22 -0.90
C CYS A 25 -11.68 -3.06 0.09
N GLU A 26 -12.59 -2.13 -0.18
CA GLU A 26 -13.81 -1.95 0.61
C GLU A 26 -14.69 -3.21 0.60
N SER A 27 -14.87 -3.85 -0.56
CA SER A 27 -15.69 -5.07 -0.71
C SER A 27 -15.15 -6.26 0.09
N VAL A 28 -13.83 -6.33 0.29
CA VAL A 28 -13.16 -7.40 1.04
C VAL A 28 -12.78 -7.00 2.48
N HIS A 29 -13.28 -5.86 2.97
CA HIS A 29 -13.01 -5.34 4.32
C HIS A 29 -11.51 -5.13 4.61
N VAL A 30 -10.76 -4.69 3.61
CA VAL A 30 -9.35 -4.31 3.72
C VAL A 30 -9.25 -2.80 3.94
N THR A 31 -8.61 -2.41 5.04
CA THR A 31 -8.30 -1.00 5.28
C THR A 31 -7.05 -0.62 4.51
N GLN A 32 -7.13 0.41 3.67
CA GLN A 32 -5.97 0.94 2.97
C GLN A 32 -5.28 2.02 3.81
N SER A 33 -3.96 1.99 3.85
CA SER A 33 -3.09 3.00 4.42
C SER A 33 -2.06 3.38 3.36
N MET A 34 -1.95 4.65 3.01
CA MET A 34 -0.99 5.10 2.00
C MET A 34 0.10 5.95 2.64
N SER A 35 1.32 5.86 2.11
CA SER A 35 2.41 6.77 2.48
C SER A 35 2.08 8.22 2.08
N LYS A 36 2.75 9.18 2.74
CA LYS A 36 2.52 10.59 2.44
C LYS A 36 3.09 10.97 1.07
N ALA A 37 2.37 11.84 0.36
CA ALA A 37 2.88 12.49 -0.84
C ALA A 37 4.21 13.19 -0.54
N GLY A 38 5.25 12.91 -1.33
CA GLY A 38 6.57 13.51 -1.15
C GLY A 38 7.44 12.89 -0.05
N CYS A 39 7.04 11.75 0.53
CA CYS A 39 7.82 11.01 1.53
C CYS A 39 8.31 9.65 0.97
N PRO A 40 9.33 9.62 0.09
CA PRO A 40 9.86 8.37 -0.48
C PRO A 40 10.45 7.42 0.59
N TYR A 41 10.85 7.97 1.75
CA TYR A 41 11.38 7.18 2.87
C TYR A 41 10.38 6.18 3.45
N ASP A 42 9.07 6.44 3.35
CA ASP A 42 8.04 5.52 3.82
C ASP A 42 8.01 4.23 2.97
N ASN A 43 8.41 4.34 1.68
CA ASN A 43 8.45 3.22 0.74
C ASN A 43 9.84 2.58 0.58
N ALA A 44 10.90 3.25 1.06
CA ALA A 44 12.28 2.80 0.93
C ALA A 44 12.54 1.35 1.40
N PRO A 45 11.92 0.82 2.47
CA PRO A 45 12.09 -0.59 2.85
C PRO A 45 11.56 -1.56 1.79
N MET A 46 10.42 -1.26 1.19
CA MET A 46 9.81 -2.05 0.12
C MET A 46 10.65 -1.96 -1.17
N GLU A 47 11.07 -0.76 -1.55
CA GLU A 47 11.94 -0.55 -2.72
C GLU A 47 13.26 -1.31 -2.60
N ARG A 48 13.88 -1.29 -1.41
CA ARG A 48 15.11 -2.06 -1.14
C ARG A 48 14.88 -3.57 -1.26
N TYR A 49 13.75 -4.07 -0.77
CA TYR A 49 13.41 -5.49 -0.89
C TYR A 49 13.23 -5.90 -2.35
N PHE A 50 12.48 -5.14 -3.14
CA PHE A 50 12.29 -5.45 -4.56
C PHE A 50 13.59 -5.37 -5.36
N ASN A 51 14.43 -4.38 -5.10
CA ASN A 51 15.76 -4.29 -5.73
C ASN A 51 16.62 -5.53 -5.45
N SER A 52 16.48 -6.15 -4.27
CA SER A 52 17.21 -7.38 -3.94
C SER A 52 16.74 -8.62 -4.69
N LEU A 53 15.51 -8.61 -5.21
CA LEU A 53 14.93 -9.73 -5.98
C LEU A 53 15.29 -9.68 -7.46
N THR A 54 15.77 -8.53 -7.94
CA THR A 54 16.15 -8.30 -9.34
C THR A 54 17.67 -8.29 -9.57
N GLN A 55 18.45 -8.65 -8.54
CA GLN A 55 19.91 -8.66 -8.56
C GLN A 55 20.49 -10.07 -8.72
#